data_AF-A0A285TMZ0-F1
#
_entry.id   AF-A0A285TMZ0-F1
#
_cell.length_a   1.000
_cell.length_b   1.000
_cell.length_c   1.000
_cell.angle_alpha   90.00
_cell.angle_beta   90.00
_cell.angle_gamma   90.00
#
_symmetry.space_group_name_H-M   'P 1'
#
loop_
_entity.id
_entity.type
_entity.pdbx_description
1 polymer ?
#
loop_
_entity_poly.entity_id
_entity_poly.type
_entity_poly.pdbx_seq_one_letter_code
_entity_poly.pdbx_strand_id
1 'polypeptide(L)'
;MNDSQFRNNLLTEIHRYKQFAEYYNITSIVEKLLLLETDIEEDHFSFVVVGEFSTGKSSFLNALIEQDILPTGITPTTSTINLIT
;
A
#
# COMPACT_ATOMS: atom_id res chain seq x y z
N MET A 1 21.28 9.94 -1.47
CA MET A 1 20.26 10.07 -2.52
C MET A 1 18.93 10.03 -1.80
N ASN A 2 18.13 11.09 -1.85
CA ASN A 2 16.90 11.15 -1.06
C ASN A 2 15.81 10.28 -1.71
N ASP A 3 15.08 9.49 -0.92
CA ASP A 3 14.04 8.58 -1.42
C ASP A 3 12.99 9.30 -2.27
N SER A 4 12.59 10.51 -1.86
CA SER A 4 11.69 11.36 -2.63
C SER A 4 12.24 11.76 -4.00
N GLN A 5 13.55 11.96 -4.12
CA GLN A 5 14.19 12.31 -5.39
C GLN A 5 14.26 11.12 -6.34
N PHE A 6 14.52 9.92 -5.80
CA PHE A 6 14.49 8.69 -6.59
C PHE A 6 13.09 8.42 -7.14
N ARG A 7 12.05 8.52 -6.30
CA ARG A 7 10.66 8.33 -6.71
C ARG A 7 10.23 9.30 -7.82
N ASN A 8 10.53 10.59 -7.67
CA ASN A 8 10.17 11.59 -8.67
C ASN A 8 10.86 11.35 -10.01
N ASN A 9 12.13 10.94 -9.99
CA ASN A 9 12.85 10.57 -11.21
C ASN A 9 12.23 9.34 -11.88
N LEU A 10 11.84 8.33 -11.11
CA LEU A 10 11.22 7.12 -11.64
C LEU A 10 9.85 7.41 -12.28
N LEU A 11 8.99 8.19 -11.62
CA LEU A 11 7.70 8.62 -12.18
C LEU A 11 7.87 9.38 -13.49
N THR A 12 8.88 10.26 -13.56
CA THR A 12 9.20 11.01 -14.79
C THR A 12 9.57 10.08 -15.96
N GLU A 13 10.35 9.02 -15.71
CA GLU A 13 10.67 8.03 -16.74
C GLU A 13 9.45 7.18 -17.14
N ILE A 14 8.62 6.79 -16.17
CA ILE A 14 7.38 6.05 -16.44
C ILE A 14 6.44 6.85 -17.35
N HIS A 15 6.22 8.14 -17.04
CA HIS A 15 5.42 9.04 -17.89
C HIS A 15 5.97 9.13 -19.31
N ARG A 16 7.30 9.20 -19.45
CA ARG A 16 7.96 9.23 -20.75
C ARG A 16 7.72 7.94 -21.54
N TYR A 17 7.88 6.78 -20.92
CA TYR A 17 7.62 5.50 -21.58
C TYR A 17 6.16 5.30 -21.92
N LYS A 18 5.23 5.82 -21.10
CA LYS A 18 3.80 5.79 -21.37
C LYS A 18 3.46 6.58 -22.63
N GLN A 19 3.98 7.80 -22.77
CA GLN A 19 3.82 8.60 -24.00
C GLN A 19 4.34 7.87 -25.24
N PHE A 20 5.49 7.19 -25.14
CA PHE A 20 5.99 6.37 -26.25
C PHE A 20 5.07 5.17 -26.54
N ALA A 21 4.61 4.45 -25.51
CA ALA A 21 3.73 3.30 -25.68
C ALA A 21 2.37 3.68 -26.30
N GLU A 22 1.81 4.82 -25.90
CA GLU A 22 0.61 5.42 -26.50
C GLU A 22 0.86 5.78 -27.98
N TYR A 23 1.99 6.42 -28.28
CA TYR A 23 2.38 6.76 -29.65
C TYR A 23 2.48 5.53 -30.57
N TYR A 24 3.03 4.42 -30.07
CA TYR A 24 3.13 3.16 -30.81
C TYR A 24 1.86 2.29 -30.73
N ASN A 25 0.78 2.75 -30.08
CA ASN A 25 -0.46 2.00 -29.85
C ASN A 25 -0.26 0.63 -29.18
N ILE A 26 0.68 0.53 -28.22
CA ILE A 26 0.95 -0.70 -27.49
C ILE A 26 0.16 -0.70 -26.18
N THR A 27 -1.14 -0.98 -26.28
CA THR A 27 -2.10 -0.89 -25.16
C THR A 27 -1.68 -1.69 -23.93
N SER A 28 -1.13 -2.90 -24.11
CA SER A 28 -0.69 -3.75 -22.99
C SER A 28 0.46 -3.16 -22.17
N ILE A 29 1.30 -2.31 -22.78
CA ILE A 29 2.37 -1.60 -22.07
C ILE A 29 1.79 -0.39 -21.35
N VAL A 30 0.86 0.34 -21.97
CA VAL A 30 0.19 1.49 -21.34
C VAL A 30 -0.54 1.05 -20.06
N GLU A 31 -1.29 -0.04 -20.12
CA GLU A 31 -1.99 -0.60 -18.94
C GLU A 31 -1.02 -0.98 -17.83
N LYS A 32 0.08 -1.66 -18.16
CA LYS A 32 1.12 -2.03 -17.18
C LYS A 32 1.80 -0.83 -16.55
N LEU A 33 2.11 0.21 -17.34
CA LEU A 33 2.74 1.43 -16.86
C LEU A 33 1.78 2.23 -15.95
N LEU A 34 0.47 2.21 -16.23
CA LEU A 34 -0.53 2.82 -15.39
C LEU A 34 -0.63 2.14 -14.01
N LEU A 35 -0.61 0.80 -13.98
CA LEU A 35 -0.60 0.04 -12.73
C LEU A 35 0.66 0.36 -11.92
N LEU A 36 1.83 0.33 -12.57
CA LEU A 36 3.10 0.65 -11.91
C LEU A 36 3.17 2.09 -11.37
N GLU A 37 2.63 3.05 -12.13
CA GLU A 37 2.50 4.45 -11.70
C GLU A 37 1.67 4.55 -10.41
N THR A 38 0.52 3.86 -10.39
CA THR A 38 -0.39 3.82 -9.23
C THR A 38 0.30 3.20 -8.01
N ASP A 39 0.97 2.05 -8.18
CA ASP A 39 1.67 1.36 -7.08
C ASP A 39 2.76 2.24 -6.44
N ILE A 40 3.47 3.05 -7.24
CA ILE A 40 4.52 3.95 -6.76
C ILE A 40 3.95 5.20 -6.08
N GLU A 41 2.81 5.70 -6.56
CA GLU A 41 2.14 6.87 -5.97
C GLU A 41 1.45 6.55 -4.65
N GLU A 42 0.80 5.38 -4.55
CA GLU A 42 0.08 4.97 -3.35
C GLU A 42 1.03 4.55 -2.21
N ASP A 43 2.26 4.10 -2.53
CA ASP A 43 3.35 3.82 -1.56
C ASP A 43 2.86 2.99 -0.34
N HIS A 44 2.03 1.99 -0.60
CA HIS A 44 1.39 1.19 0.46
C HIS A 44 2.42 0.40 1.26
N PHE A 45 2.60 0.77 2.52
CA PHE A 45 3.40 -0.01 3.46
C PHE A 45 2.52 -1.05 4.18
N SER A 46 2.55 -2.28 3.70
CA SER A 46 1.84 -3.40 4.33
C SER A 46 2.70 -4.06 5.41
N PHE A 47 2.14 -4.21 6.62
CA PHE A 47 2.76 -5.00 7.69
C PHE A 47 1.73 -5.93 8.32
N VAL A 48 2.19 -7.10 8.77
CA VAL A 48 1.34 -8.14 9.34
C VAL A 48 1.63 -8.29 10.82
N VAL A 49 0.60 -8.18 11.65
CA VAL A 49 0.70 -8.44 13.10
C VAL A 49 0.15 -9.83 13.40
N VAL A 50 1.03 -10.74 13.84
CA VAL A 50 0.68 -12.13 14.16
C VAL A 50 0.78 -12.36 15.67
N GLY A 51 -0.15 -13.13 16.23
CA GLY A 51 -0.12 -13.55 17.64
C GLY A 51 -1.38 -14.29 18.05
N GLU A 52 -1.31 -15.08 19.13
CA GLU A 52 -2.42 -15.87 19.67
C GLU A 52 -3.67 -15.01 19.93
N PHE A 53 -4.87 -15.60 19.81
CA PHE A 53 -6.14 -14.88 20.00
C PHE A 53 -6.16 -14.13 21.35
N SER A 54 -6.73 -12.93 21.39
CA SER A 54 -6.91 -12.11 22.61
C SER A 54 -5.66 -11.50 23.28
N THR A 55 -4.52 -11.43 22.62
CA THR A 55 -3.26 -10.85 23.18
C THR A 55 -3.10 -9.33 23.06
N GLY A 56 -4.17 -8.58 22.74
CA GLY A 56 -4.09 -7.11 22.64
C GLY A 56 -3.55 -6.57 21.31
N LYS A 57 -3.58 -7.37 20.24
CA LYS A 57 -3.16 -6.96 18.87
C LYS A 57 -3.90 -5.71 18.38
N SER A 58 -5.22 -5.62 18.56
CA SER A 58 -6.00 -4.43 18.20
C SER A 58 -5.56 -3.20 19.01
N SER A 59 -5.29 -3.38 20.32
CA SER A 59 -4.80 -2.29 21.18
C SER A 59 -3.39 -1.84 20.76
N PHE A 60 -2.52 -2.77 20.37
CA PHE A 60 -1.18 -2.45 19.84
C PHE A 60 -1.27 -1.66 18.53
N LEU A 61 -2.11 -2.09 17.59
CA LEU A 61 -2.34 -1.40 16.32
C LEU A 61 -2.94 0.00 16.54
N ASN A 62 -3.93 0.14 17.41
CA ASN A 62 -4.51 1.45 17.75
C ASN A 62 -3.48 2.38 18.39
N ALA A 63 -2.60 1.85 19.25
CA ALA A 63 -1.50 2.63 19.83
C ALA A 63 -0.44 3.02 18.78
N LEU A 64 -0.11 2.12 17.84
CA LEU A 64 0.84 2.40 16.76
C LEU A 64 0.33 3.47 15.78
N ILE A 65 -0.98 3.49 15.54
CA ILE A 65 -1.65 4.43 14.63
C ILE A 65 -2.08 5.72 15.36
N GLU A 66 -1.96 5.73 16.69
CA GLU A 66 -2.45 6.80 17.59
C GLU A 66 -3.96 7.10 17.40
N GLN A 67 -4.73 6.11 16.95
CA GLN A 67 -6.17 6.21 16.70
C GLN A 67 -6.88 4.91 17.09
N ASP A 68 -8.10 5.01 17.63
CA ASP A 68 -8.88 3.86 18.12
C ASP A 68 -9.75 3.26 17.00
N ILE A 69 -9.11 2.76 15.94
CA ILE A 69 -9.76 2.33 14.69
C ILE A 69 -10.19 0.86 14.68
N LEU A 70 -9.52 0.00 15.45
CA LEU A 70 -9.87 -1.42 15.56
C LEU A 70 -10.66 -1.68 16.84
N PRO A 71 -11.71 -2.53 16.80
CA PRO A 71 -12.44 -2.91 18.01
C PRO A 71 -11.50 -3.65 18.99
N THR A 72 -11.46 -3.18 20.23
CA THR A 72 -10.70 -3.78 21.34
C THR A 72 -11.67 -4.44 22.33
N GLY A 73 -11.44 -5.70 22.72
CA GLY A 73 -12.35 -6.43 23.62
C GLY A 73 -12.01 -7.91 23.81
N ILE A 74 -12.41 -8.47 24.97
CA ILE A 74 -12.12 -9.83 25.48
C ILE A 74 -13.11 -10.89 24.97
N THR A 75 -14.06 -10.52 24.11
CA THR A 75 -14.84 -11.51 23.38
C THR A 75 -13.89 -12.25 22.42
N PRO A 76 -14.06 -13.56 22.17
CA PRO A 76 -13.26 -14.26 21.17
C PRO A 76 -13.65 -13.71 19.79
N THR A 77 -13.03 -12.61 19.41
CA THR A 77 -13.27 -11.87 18.18
C THR A 77 -11.94 -11.72 17.49
N THR A 78 -11.61 -12.68 16.60
CA THR A 78 -10.83 -12.47 15.36
C THR A 78 -10.48 -13.82 14.71
N SER A 79 -11.47 -14.61 14.29
CA SER A 79 -11.25 -15.62 13.22
C SER A 79 -11.29 -14.97 11.82
N THR A 80 -11.17 -13.64 11.75
CA THR A 80 -11.35 -12.84 10.54
C THR A 80 -10.15 -11.91 10.36
N ILE A 81 -9.58 -11.92 9.16
CA ILE A 81 -8.52 -11.00 8.72
C ILE A 81 -9.12 -9.59 8.66
N ASN A 82 -8.53 -8.63 9.38
CA ASN A 82 -8.91 -7.22 9.30
C ASN A 82 -7.94 -6.50 8.37
N LEU A 83 -8.45 -5.94 7.28
CA LEU A 83 -7.70 -5.08 6.37
C LEU A 83 -8.06 -3.63 6.71
N ILE A 84 -7.05 -2.84 7.06
CA ILE A 84 -7.15 -1.38 7.16
C ILE A 84 -6.51 -0.84 5.88
N THR A 85 -7.26 -0.02 5.14
CA THR A 85 -6.87 0.63 3.88
C THR A 85 -7.04 2.13 4.00
#